data_AF-A0A1F8CXF2-F1
#
_entry.id   AF-A0A1F8CXF2-F1
#
_cell.length_a   1.000
_cell.length_b   1.000
_cell.length_c   1.000
_cell.angle_alpha   90.00
_cell.angle_beta   90.00
_cell.angle_gamma   90.00
#
_symmetry.space_group_name_H-M   'P 1'
#
loop_
_entity.id
_entity.type
_entity.pdbx_description
1 polymer ?
#
loop_
_entity_poly.entity_id
_entity_poly.type
_entity_poly.pdbx_seq_one_letter_code
_entity_poly.pdbx_strand_id
1 'polypeptide(L)'
;MSYFEVIFDTETKKFFDEVEGNDPAKLGVSITSVYSRTLDENFDEVEGKMQSFWEEEFGEMFKLFERADRIIGFNSNSFDVPALSPYLPPHWSKLRHFDILAEIKKVEGKRMSLNSLAKATLGTKKNDSGENAIKYWNEKTKESLAKLKKYCEMDVEITRDVYDFALKNNVLKYIDFWNETHEISLDFSYPKKSESETQGSLF
;
A
#
# COMPACT_ATOMS: atom_id res chain seq x y z
N MET A 1 5.70 -22.54 -8.79
CA MET A 1 4.55 -21.96 -8.02
C MET A 1 4.44 -20.48 -8.39
N SER A 2 3.28 -19.83 -8.31
CA SER A 2 3.16 -18.38 -8.58
C SER A 2 2.51 -17.67 -7.40
N TYR A 3 2.82 -16.39 -7.22
CA TYR A 3 2.26 -15.54 -6.17
C TYR A 3 1.47 -14.40 -6.80
N PHE A 4 0.25 -14.18 -6.35
CA PHE A 4 -0.55 -13.04 -6.77
C PHE A 4 -0.50 -11.94 -5.69
N GLU A 5 0.10 -10.81 -6.03
CA GLU A 5 0.26 -9.67 -5.13
C GLU A 5 -0.64 -8.51 -5.54
N VAL A 6 -1.06 -7.75 -4.53
CA VAL A 6 -1.75 -6.48 -4.70
C VAL A 6 -1.02 -5.43 -3.88
N ILE A 7 -0.58 -4.36 -4.53
CA ILE A 7 -0.04 -3.15 -3.88
C ILE A 7 -1.08 -2.06 -4.01
N PHE A 8 -1.37 -1.32 -2.94
CA PHE A 8 -2.43 -0.32 -2.96
C PHE A 8 -2.15 0.89 -2.07
N ASP A 9 -2.86 1.97 -2.38
CA ASP A 9 -2.94 3.22 -1.62
C ASP A 9 -4.34 3.81 -1.81
N THR A 10 -4.80 4.59 -0.83
CA THR A 10 -6.12 5.18 -0.86
C THR A 10 -6.15 6.65 -0.51
N GLU A 11 -6.95 7.39 -1.28
CA GLU A 11 -7.22 8.80 -1.00
C GLU A 11 -8.56 9.00 -0.34
N THR A 12 -8.65 10.02 0.51
CA THR A 12 -9.85 10.28 1.31
C THR A 12 -10.67 11.45 0.79
N LYS A 13 -11.91 11.57 1.26
CA LYS A 13 -12.83 12.64 0.88
C LYS A 13 -12.72 13.87 1.78
N LYS A 14 -12.17 13.71 2.99
CA LYS A 14 -12.17 14.69 4.08
C LYS A 14 -10.84 14.68 4.81
N PHE A 15 -10.50 15.80 5.41
CA PHE A 15 -9.40 15.88 6.38
C PHE A 15 -9.84 15.36 7.76
N PHE A 16 -8.85 15.04 8.61
CA PHE A 16 -9.11 14.61 9.99
C PHE A 16 -9.78 15.70 10.84
N ASP A 17 -9.57 16.98 10.55
CA ASP A 17 -10.22 18.10 11.27
C ASP A 17 -11.70 18.29 10.88
N GLU A 18 -12.15 17.63 9.81
CA GLU A 18 -13.55 17.62 9.36
C GLU A 18 -14.37 16.45 9.96
N VAL A 19 -13.74 15.57 10.76
CA VAL A 19 -14.39 14.41 11.38
C VAL A 19 -14.19 14.39 12.88
N GLU A 20 -15.17 13.82 13.60
CA GLU A 20 -15.06 13.71 15.05
C GLU A 20 -14.11 12.56 15.43
N GLY A 21 -13.01 12.92 16.10
CA GLY A 21 -11.98 11.98 16.54
C GLY A 21 -10.99 11.60 15.43
N ASN A 22 -9.99 10.79 15.78
CA ASN A 22 -8.93 10.37 14.87
C ASN A 22 -9.22 8.99 14.24
N ASP A 23 -10.41 8.83 13.67
CA ASP A 23 -10.88 7.56 13.08
C ASP A 23 -10.88 7.62 11.55
N PRO A 24 -9.96 6.92 10.85
CA PRO A 24 -9.89 6.93 9.40
C PRO A 24 -11.18 6.46 8.71
N ALA A 25 -11.97 5.60 9.37
CA ALA A 25 -13.25 5.11 8.82
C ALA A 25 -14.28 6.23 8.57
N LYS A 26 -14.10 7.40 9.21
CA LYS A 26 -15.02 8.56 9.07
C LYS A 26 -14.67 9.49 7.91
N LEU A 27 -13.45 9.39 7.37
CA LEU A 27 -12.96 10.29 6.33
C LEU A 27 -13.70 10.07 4.99
N GLY A 28 -14.17 8.84 4.76
CA GLY A 28 -14.66 8.39 3.47
C GLY A 28 -13.52 8.30 2.44
N VAL A 29 -13.64 7.38 1.49
CA VAL A 29 -12.58 7.11 0.51
C VAL A 29 -13.01 7.62 -0.86
N SER A 30 -12.18 8.45 -1.50
CA SER A 30 -12.46 9.03 -2.81
C SER A 30 -12.07 8.09 -3.95
N ILE A 31 -10.86 7.55 -3.93
CA ILE A 31 -10.32 6.60 -4.90
C ILE A 31 -9.33 5.67 -4.20
N THR A 32 -9.19 4.46 -4.72
CA THR A 32 -8.10 3.54 -4.36
C THR A 32 -7.40 3.10 -5.63
N SER A 33 -6.08 3.27 -5.68
CA SER A 33 -5.25 2.72 -6.75
C SER A 33 -4.64 1.40 -6.31
N VAL A 34 -4.51 0.49 -7.27
CA VAL A 34 -4.07 -0.89 -7.09
C VAL A 34 -3.13 -1.28 -8.22
N TYR A 35 -1.92 -1.72 -7.87
CA TYR A 35 -1.07 -2.49 -8.75
C TYR A 35 -1.25 -3.96 -8.43
N SER A 36 -1.83 -4.71 -9.37
CA SER A 36 -1.98 -6.16 -9.24
C SER A 36 -0.96 -6.86 -10.12
N ARG A 37 -0.29 -7.89 -9.59
CA ARG A 37 0.74 -8.62 -10.32
C ARG A 37 0.82 -10.09 -9.97
N THR A 38 1.38 -10.87 -10.88
CA THR A 38 1.73 -12.27 -10.67
C THR A 38 3.25 -12.41 -10.74
N LEU A 39 3.83 -12.96 -9.68
CA LEU A 39 5.25 -13.31 -9.59
C LEU A 39 5.41 -14.82 -9.79
N ASP A 40 6.51 -15.23 -10.41
CA ASP A 40 6.90 -16.64 -10.46
C ASP A 40 7.56 -17.10 -9.15
N GLU A 41 8.09 -18.33 -9.13
CA GLU A 41 8.72 -18.90 -7.93
C GLU A 41 10.07 -18.27 -7.55
N ASN A 42 10.68 -17.50 -8.45
CA ASN A 42 11.90 -16.73 -8.21
C ASN A 42 11.59 -15.28 -7.82
N PHE A 43 10.32 -14.92 -7.66
CA PHE A 43 9.83 -13.56 -7.45
C PHE A 43 10.07 -12.63 -8.65
N ASP A 44 10.22 -13.18 -9.86
CA ASP A 44 10.25 -12.38 -11.08
C ASP A 44 8.82 -12.07 -11.54
N GLU A 45 8.56 -10.81 -11.93
CA GLU A 45 7.23 -10.39 -12.38
C GLU A 45 6.91 -10.92 -13.78
N VAL A 46 5.81 -11.66 -13.88
CA VAL A 46 5.31 -12.26 -15.12
C VAL A 46 4.26 -11.36 -15.79
N GLU A 47 3.38 -10.79 -14.98
CA GLU A 47 2.36 -9.84 -15.41
C GLU A 47 2.08 -8.85 -14.29
N GLY A 48 1.79 -7.60 -14.67
CA GLY A 48 1.47 -6.54 -13.73
C GLY A 48 0.62 -5.48 -14.40
N LYS A 49 -0.31 -4.88 -13.64
CA LYS A 49 -1.12 -3.75 -14.14
C LYS A 49 -1.53 -2.81 -13.01
N MET A 50 -1.47 -1.52 -13.32
CA MET A 50 -2.08 -0.45 -12.52
C MET A 50 -3.58 -0.34 -12.85
N GLN A 51 -4.40 -0.22 -11.82
CA GLN A 51 -5.84 0.01 -11.88
C GLN A 51 -6.21 1.01 -10.79
N SER A 52 -7.23 1.83 -11.03
CA SER A 52 -7.79 2.68 -9.96
C SER A 52 -9.30 2.53 -9.96
N PHE A 53 -9.86 2.51 -8.76
CA PHE A 53 -11.26 2.25 -8.50
C PHE A 53 -11.84 3.43 -7.75
N TRP A 54 -12.93 3.99 -8.28
CA TRP A 54 -13.76 4.93 -7.55
C TRP A 54 -14.66 4.18 -6.56
N GLU A 55 -15.29 4.90 -5.64
CA GLU A 55 -16.07 4.32 -4.54
C GLU A 55 -17.12 3.29 -5.00
N GLU A 56 -17.79 3.54 -6.12
CA GLU A 56 -18.78 2.64 -6.71
C GLU A 56 -18.19 1.33 -7.26
N GLU A 57 -16.88 1.29 -7.47
CA GLU A 57 -16.15 0.15 -8.04
C GLU A 57 -15.43 -0.69 -6.97
N PHE A 58 -15.53 -0.33 -5.68
CA PHE A 58 -14.84 -1.02 -4.58
C PHE A 58 -15.25 -2.49 -4.43
N GLY A 59 -16.46 -2.87 -4.85
CA GLY A 59 -16.86 -4.28 -4.93
C GLY A 59 -16.03 -5.10 -5.91
N GLU A 60 -15.65 -4.51 -7.05
CA GLU A 60 -14.76 -5.16 -8.03
C GLU A 60 -13.31 -5.17 -7.56
N MET A 61 -12.86 -4.07 -6.94
CA MET A 61 -11.55 -3.98 -6.30
C MET A 61 -11.35 -5.07 -5.25
N PHE A 62 -12.36 -5.32 -4.40
CA PHE A 62 -12.28 -6.31 -3.33
C PHE A 62 -11.94 -7.72 -3.82
N LYS A 63 -12.42 -8.09 -5.02
CA LYS A 63 -12.11 -9.40 -5.64
C LYS A 63 -10.61 -9.59 -5.88
N LEU A 64 -9.86 -8.52 -6.11
CA LEU A 64 -8.40 -8.57 -6.23
C LEU A 64 -7.76 -8.82 -4.88
N PHE A 65 -8.16 -8.09 -3.84
CA PHE A 65 -7.61 -8.26 -2.50
C PHE A 65 -7.89 -9.65 -1.92
N GLU A 66 -9.10 -10.17 -2.09
CA GLU A 66 -9.51 -11.45 -1.51
C GLU A 66 -8.66 -12.63 -2.02
N ARG A 67 -8.27 -12.59 -3.31
CA ARG A 67 -7.41 -13.61 -3.93
C ARG A 67 -5.91 -13.37 -3.74
N ALA A 68 -5.48 -12.21 -3.24
CA ALA A 68 -4.07 -11.82 -3.13
C ALA A 68 -3.33 -12.63 -2.07
N ASP A 69 -2.27 -13.34 -2.45
CA ASP A 69 -1.36 -14.03 -1.51
C ASP A 69 -0.73 -13.04 -0.52
N ARG A 70 -0.56 -11.78 -0.93
CA ARG A 70 -0.13 -10.67 -0.08
C ARG A 70 -0.72 -9.35 -0.57
N ILE A 71 -1.20 -8.54 0.37
CA ILE A 71 -1.72 -7.19 0.14
C ILE A 71 -0.72 -6.20 0.75
N ILE A 72 0.01 -5.47 -0.08
CA ILE A 72 1.08 -4.57 0.32
C ILE A 72 0.60 -3.13 0.35
N GLY A 73 0.93 -2.40 1.41
CA GLY A 73 0.71 -0.96 1.50
C GLY A 73 1.72 -0.27 2.41
N PHE A 74 1.62 1.06 2.51
CA PHE A 74 2.48 1.86 3.37
C PHE A 74 1.68 2.55 4.47
N ASN A 75 1.87 2.16 5.74
CA ASN A 75 1.01 2.58 6.86
C ASN A 75 -0.46 2.16 6.70
N SER A 76 -0.74 1.21 5.81
CA SER A 76 -2.08 0.76 5.44
C SER A 76 -2.84 0.13 6.59
N ASN A 77 -2.17 -0.59 7.50
CA ASN A 77 -2.83 -1.20 8.65
C ASN A 77 -3.43 -0.14 9.60
N SER A 78 -2.81 1.04 9.66
CA SER A 78 -3.24 2.13 10.55
C SER A 78 -4.12 3.19 9.87
N PHE A 79 -4.23 3.15 8.54
CA PHE A 79 -4.92 4.18 7.77
C PHE A 79 -5.87 3.59 6.72
N ASP A 80 -5.34 3.05 5.62
CA ASP A 80 -6.12 2.60 4.47
C ASP A 80 -7.10 1.47 4.81
N VAL A 81 -6.63 0.48 5.59
CA VAL A 81 -7.45 -0.67 6.01
C VAL A 81 -8.64 -0.21 6.85
N PRO A 82 -8.46 0.60 7.93
CA PRO A 82 -9.58 1.24 8.61
C PRO A 82 -10.44 2.14 7.72
N ALA A 83 -9.86 2.94 6.84
CA ALA A 83 -10.59 3.87 5.97
C ALA A 83 -11.52 3.14 4.98
N LEU A 84 -11.09 1.99 4.46
CA LEU A 84 -11.87 1.13 3.55
C LEU A 84 -12.88 0.22 4.27
N SER A 85 -12.75 0.02 5.58
CA SER A 85 -13.62 -0.90 6.34
C SER A 85 -15.13 -0.62 6.25
N PRO A 86 -15.61 0.63 6.12
CA PRO A 86 -17.03 0.91 5.89
C PRO A 86 -17.56 0.41 4.54
N TYR A 87 -16.68 0.19 3.57
CA TYR A 87 -17.02 -0.16 2.19
C TYR A 87 -16.87 -1.66 1.89
N LEU A 88 -16.04 -2.35 2.68
CA LEU A 88 -15.60 -3.71 2.40
C LEU A 88 -16.17 -4.71 3.43
N PRO A 89 -16.22 -6.01 3.09
CA PRO A 89 -16.71 -7.03 4.01
C PRO A 89 -15.95 -7.07 5.35
N PRO A 90 -16.57 -7.54 6.45
CA PRO A 90 -15.94 -7.55 7.77
C PRO A 90 -14.62 -8.32 7.89
N HIS A 91 -14.33 -9.25 6.97
CA HIS A 91 -13.06 -9.98 6.93
C HIS A 91 -11.93 -9.25 6.22
N TRP A 92 -12.17 -8.06 5.63
CA TRP A 92 -11.17 -7.22 4.97
C TRP A 92 -9.90 -7.03 5.82
N SER A 93 -10.06 -6.69 7.09
CA SER A 93 -8.93 -6.46 8.01
C SER A 93 -8.16 -7.73 8.38
N LYS A 94 -8.70 -8.91 8.06
CA LYS A 94 -8.09 -10.22 8.33
C LYS A 94 -7.40 -10.83 7.11
N LEU A 95 -7.42 -10.15 5.96
CA LEU A 95 -6.68 -10.58 4.78
C LEU A 95 -5.16 -10.47 5.01
N ARG A 96 -4.38 -10.96 4.05
CA ARG A 96 -2.92 -11.13 4.13
C ARG A 96 -2.18 -9.78 3.93
N HIS A 97 -2.45 -8.83 4.81
CA HIS A 97 -1.84 -7.49 4.79
C HIS A 97 -0.36 -7.52 5.16
N PHE A 98 0.43 -6.75 4.43
CA PHE A 98 1.85 -6.49 4.65
C PHE A 98 2.07 -4.98 4.60
N ASP A 99 2.38 -4.38 5.75
CA ASP A 99 2.57 -2.94 5.89
C ASP A 99 4.05 -2.63 6.04
N ILE A 100 4.62 -1.97 5.03
CA ILE A 100 6.04 -1.62 4.97
C ILE A 100 6.46 -0.79 6.19
N LEU A 101 5.62 0.16 6.62
CA LEU A 101 5.95 1.00 7.77
C LEU A 101 5.87 0.20 9.08
N ALA A 102 4.97 -0.79 9.17
CA ALA A 102 4.92 -1.69 10.31
C ALA A 102 6.21 -2.52 10.43
N GLU A 103 6.73 -3.06 9.33
CA GLU A 103 8.00 -3.79 9.33
C GLU A 103 9.19 -2.90 9.70
N ILE A 104 9.25 -1.67 9.17
CA ILE A 104 10.29 -0.69 9.54
C ILE A 104 10.23 -0.38 11.04
N LYS A 105 9.03 -0.15 11.60
CA LYS A 105 8.87 0.14 13.03
C LYS A 105 9.35 -1.00 13.93
N LYS A 106 9.20 -2.26 13.51
CA LYS A 106 9.68 -3.42 14.30
C LYS A 106 11.20 -3.39 14.48
N VAL A 107 11.93 -2.90 13.48
CA VAL A 107 13.40 -2.86 13.48
C VAL A 107 13.93 -1.54 14.07
N GLU A 108 13.39 -0.40 13.63
CA GLU A 108 13.94 0.93 13.94
C GLU A 108 13.22 1.67 15.08
N GLY A 109 12.03 1.23 15.47
CA GLY A 109 11.23 1.88 16.53
C GLY A 109 10.68 3.28 16.18
N LYS A 110 10.88 3.77 14.95
CA LYS A 110 10.43 5.10 14.51
C LYS A 110 9.68 5.08 13.18
N ARG A 111 8.89 6.13 12.95
CA ARG A 111 8.16 6.36 11.69
C ARG A 111 9.06 7.03 10.66
N MET A 112 8.89 6.64 9.41
CA MET A 112 9.54 7.25 8.25
C MET A 112 8.47 7.56 7.21
N SER A 113 8.68 8.58 6.37
CA SER A 113 7.78 8.85 5.26
C SER A 113 8.17 8.02 4.04
N LEU A 114 7.18 7.65 3.24
CA LEU A 114 7.39 6.95 1.97
C LEU A 114 8.37 7.73 1.07
N ASN A 115 8.20 9.06 0.99
CA ASN A 115 9.09 9.95 0.25
C ASN A 115 10.56 9.90 0.74
N SER A 116 10.81 9.84 2.06
CA SER A 116 12.19 9.73 2.57
C SER A 116 12.81 8.39 2.17
N LEU A 117 12.06 7.29 2.27
CA LEU A 117 12.50 5.96 1.88
C LEU A 117 12.78 5.89 0.38
N ALA A 118 11.85 6.36 -0.44
CA ALA A 118 11.96 6.35 -1.90
C ALA A 118 13.18 7.15 -2.37
N LYS A 119 13.36 8.38 -1.86
CA LYS A 119 14.50 9.22 -2.21
C LYS A 119 15.83 8.58 -1.84
N ALA A 120 15.92 8.02 -0.64
CA ALA A 120 17.16 7.45 -0.12
C ALA A 120 17.51 6.08 -0.73
N THR A 121 16.48 5.27 -1.02
CA THR A 121 16.63 3.89 -1.51
C THR A 121 16.73 3.85 -3.03
N LEU A 122 15.82 4.53 -3.72
CA LEU A 122 15.66 4.47 -5.17
C LEU A 122 16.38 5.61 -5.89
N GLY A 123 16.86 6.62 -5.16
CA GLY A 123 17.48 7.82 -5.74
C GLY A 123 16.51 8.70 -6.51
N THR A 124 15.19 8.52 -6.30
CA THR A 124 14.15 9.32 -6.97
C THR A 124 14.31 10.79 -6.61
N LYS A 125 14.29 11.66 -7.63
CA LYS A 125 14.27 13.12 -7.43
C LYS A 125 12.91 13.53 -6.90
N LYS A 126 12.88 14.63 -6.12
CA LYS A 126 11.71 15.30 -5.53
C LYS A 126 10.40 14.83 -6.17
N ASN A 127 9.66 14.01 -5.43
CA ASN A 127 8.26 13.84 -5.70
C ASN A 127 7.59 15.13 -5.20
N ASP A 128 7.14 16.02 -6.09
CA ASP A 128 6.39 17.25 -5.76
C ASP A 128 4.97 16.90 -5.26
N SER A 129 4.89 15.93 -4.34
CA SER A 129 3.67 15.44 -3.67
C SER A 129 3.16 16.41 -2.60
N GLY A 130 3.34 17.72 -2.82
CA GLY A 130 2.70 18.77 -2.03
C GLY A 130 1.26 19.04 -2.47
N GLU A 131 0.78 18.31 -3.48
CA GLU A 131 -0.59 18.40 -3.97
C GLU A 131 -1.55 17.75 -2.97
N ASN A 132 -2.60 18.46 -2.62
CA ASN A 132 -3.56 18.01 -1.62
C ASN A 132 -4.69 17.25 -2.32
N ALA A 133 -4.64 15.92 -2.27
CA ALA A 133 -5.60 15.01 -2.91
C ALA A 133 -7.07 15.35 -2.59
N ILE A 134 -7.36 15.76 -1.36
CA ILE A 134 -8.71 16.18 -0.94
C ILE A 134 -9.16 17.45 -1.69
N LYS A 135 -8.24 18.38 -2.02
CA LYS A 135 -8.58 19.55 -2.86
C LYS A 135 -9.02 19.12 -4.26
N TYR A 136 -8.29 18.19 -4.88
CA TYR A 136 -8.68 17.64 -6.18
C TYR A 136 -10.02 16.90 -6.12
N TRP A 137 -10.27 16.16 -5.04
CA TRP A 137 -11.55 15.51 -4.84
C TRP A 137 -12.71 16.53 -4.75
N ASN A 138 -12.49 17.66 -4.09
CA ASN A 138 -13.51 18.69 -3.87
C ASN A 138 -13.82 19.51 -5.13
N GLU A 139 -12.86 19.68 -6.05
CA GLU A 139 -13.06 20.41 -7.31
C GLU A 139 -14.02 19.70 -8.28
N LYS A 140 -14.07 18.36 -8.28
CA LYS A 140 -14.97 17.55 -9.10
C LYS A 140 -14.89 17.76 -10.62
N THR A 141 -13.87 18.48 -11.10
CA THR A 141 -13.63 18.63 -12.54
C THR A 141 -12.93 17.40 -13.08
N LYS A 142 -13.11 17.11 -14.37
CA LYS A 142 -12.40 16.01 -15.05
C LYS A 142 -10.88 16.10 -14.87
N GLU A 143 -10.32 17.30 -14.89
CA GLU A 143 -8.89 17.53 -14.69
C GLU A 143 -8.46 17.23 -13.25
N SER A 144 -9.21 17.72 -12.26
CA SER A 144 -8.92 17.48 -10.84
C SER A 144 -8.98 15.99 -10.49
N LEU A 145 -9.99 15.26 -10.98
CA LEU A 145 -10.11 13.83 -10.76
C LEU A 145 -9.00 13.02 -11.46
N ALA A 146 -8.53 13.48 -12.63
CA ALA A 146 -7.38 12.87 -13.29
C ALA A 146 -6.08 13.10 -12.51
N LYS A 147 -5.89 14.27 -11.88
CA LYS A 147 -4.75 14.54 -10.99
C LYS A 147 -4.80 13.70 -9.72
N LEU A 148 -5.98 13.64 -9.08
CA LEU A 148 -6.21 12.79 -7.91
C LEU A 148 -5.85 11.32 -8.20
N LYS A 149 -6.37 10.79 -9.32
CA LYS A 149 -6.05 9.43 -9.74
C LYS A 149 -4.53 9.24 -9.93
N LYS A 150 -3.89 10.13 -10.69
CA LYS A 150 -2.46 10.05 -10.96
C LYS A 150 -1.63 10.11 -9.67
N TYR A 151 -2.01 10.96 -8.72
CA TYR A 151 -1.36 11.09 -7.44
C TYR A 151 -1.40 9.77 -6.66
N CYS A 152 -2.59 9.16 -6.55
CA CYS A 152 -2.75 7.86 -5.88
C CYS A 152 -2.01 6.74 -6.63
N GLU A 153 -2.04 6.72 -7.97
CA GLU A 153 -1.24 5.77 -8.77
C GLU A 153 0.28 5.91 -8.51
N MET A 154 0.77 7.15 -8.37
CA MET A 154 2.19 7.40 -8.06
C MET A 154 2.60 6.87 -6.68
N ASP A 155 1.74 7.01 -5.66
CA ASP A 155 2.04 6.48 -4.33
C ASP A 155 2.05 4.93 -4.33
N VAL A 156 1.20 4.30 -5.14
CA VAL A 156 1.26 2.84 -5.38
C VAL A 156 2.55 2.42 -6.10
N GLU A 157 2.96 3.15 -7.14
CA GLU A 157 4.22 2.87 -7.86
C GLU A 157 5.42 2.95 -6.92
N ILE A 158 5.49 3.99 -6.10
CA ILE A 158 6.58 4.16 -5.14
C ILE A 158 6.56 3.07 -4.07
N THR A 159 5.37 2.73 -3.57
CA THR A 159 5.20 1.64 -2.60
C THR A 159 5.69 0.31 -3.18
N ARG A 160 5.33 -0.01 -4.44
CA ARG A 160 5.82 -1.20 -5.16
C ARG A 160 7.34 -1.18 -5.28
N ASP A 161 7.92 -0.08 -5.78
CA ASP A 161 9.35 -0.01 -6.04
C ASP A 161 10.19 -0.10 -4.75
N VAL A 162 9.70 0.50 -3.65
CA VAL A 162 10.31 0.36 -2.32
C VAL A 162 10.22 -1.08 -1.83
N TYR A 163 9.06 -1.73 -1.98
CA TYR A 163 8.87 -3.12 -1.60
C TYR A 163 9.78 -4.07 -2.40
N ASP A 164 9.87 -3.89 -3.72
CA ASP A 164 10.70 -4.72 -4.60
C ASP A 164 12.18 -4.59 -4.28
N PHE A 165 12.62 -3.36 -4.02
CA PHE A 165 14.00 -3.13 -3.59
C PHE A 165 14.29 -3.87 -2.28
N ALA A 166 13.41 -3.75 -1.28
CA ALA A 166 13.59 -4.41 0.00
C ALA A 166 13.54 -5.94 -0.13
N LEU A 167 12.62 -6.49 -0.92
CA LEU A 167 12.50 -7.92 -1.17
C LEU A 167 13.77 -8.51 -1.78
N LYS A 168 14.39 -7.79 -2.71
CA LYS A 168 15.62 -8.23 -3.40
C LYS A 168 16.89 -8.05 -2.57
N ASN A 169 16.98 -6.96 -1.80
CA ASN A 169 18.23 -6.54 -1.16
C ASN A 169 18.23 -6.73 0.37
N ASN A 170 17.09 -7.11 0.98
CA ASN A 170 16.87 -7.21 2.42
C ASN A 170 17.20 -5.92 3.18
N VAL A 171 17.04 -4.78 2.52
CA VAL A 171 17.46 -3.49 3.04
C VAL A 171 16.66 -2.34 2.48
N LEU A 172 16.43 -1.30 3.30
CA LEU A 172 15.95 0.01 2.87
C LEU A 172 16.88 1.11 3.40
N LYS A 173 16.85 2.25 2.73
CA LYS A 173 17.56 3.46 3.17
C LYS A 173 16.57 4.56 3.48
N TYR A 174 16.92 5.44 4.41
CA TYR A 174 16.16 6.67 4.68
C TYR A 174 17.11 7.84 4.92
N ILE A 175 16.58 9.05 4.75
CA ILE A 175 17.28 10.28 5.11
C ILE A 175 16.69 10.80 6.42
N ASP A 176 17.56 11.09 7.38
CA ASP A 176 17.16 11.65 8.68
C ASP A 176 17.03 13.19 8.64
N PHE A 177 16.75 13.78 9.81
CA PHE A 177 16.62 15.23 9.95
C PHE A 177 17.93 16.00 9.65
N TRP A 178 19.08 15.36 9.81
CA TRP A 178 20.41 15.94 9.54
C TRP A 178 20.86 15.74 8.09
N ASN A 179 19.97 15.21 7.24
CA ASN A 179 20.24 14.87 5.85
C ASN A 179 21.31 13.77 5.69
N GLU A 180 21.47 12.92 6.72
CA GLU A 180 22.31 11.73 6.68
C GLU A 180 21.50 10.54 6.17
N THR A 181 22.14 9.70 5.36
CA THR A 181 21.53 8.47 4.85
C THR A 181 21.85 7.32 5.78
N HIS A 182 20.80 6.66 6.25
CA HIS A 182 20.89 5.49 7.12
C HIS A 182 20.32 4.28 6.40
N GLU A 183 20.74 3.10 6.83
CA GLU A 183 20.38 1.81 6.24
C GLU A 183 19.66 0.94 7.29
N ILE A 184 18.62 0.23 6.87
CA ILE A 184 17.76 -0.60 7.71
C ILE A 184 17.71 -2.00 7.09
N SER A 185 18.20 -3.00 7.81
CA SER A 185 18.01 -4.40 7.39
C SER A 185 16.59 -4.86 7.66
N LEU A 186 15.94 -5.45 6.65
CA LEU A 186 14.54 -5.87 6.69
C LEU A 186 14.38 -7.24 6.02
N ASP A 187 13.47 -8.07 6.54
CA ASP A 187 13.10 -9.35 5.93
C ASP A 187 11.69 -9.26 5.36
N PHE A 188 11.59 -9.13 4.04
CA PHE A 188 10.32 -9.08 3.30
C PHE A 188 9.95 -10.45 2.71
N SER A 189 10.64 -11.52 3.10
CA SER A 189 10.37 -12.86 2.59
C SER A 189 8.92 -13.28 2.82
N TYR A 190 8.43 -14.17 1.95
CA TYR A 190 7.11 -14.75 2.11
C TYR A 190 7.04 -15.62 3.37
N PRO A 191 5.93 -15.60 4.12
CA PRO A 191 5.78 -16.49 5.27
C PRO A 191 5.90 -17.93 4.77
N LYS A 192 6.69 -18.75 5.47
CA LYS A 192 6.76 -20.18 5.18
C LYS A 192 5.35 -20.76 5.32
N LYS A 193 4.82 -21.40 4.27
CA LYS A 193 3.57 -22.15 4.37
C LYS A 193 3.74 -23.18 5.49
N SER A 194 2.95 -23.09 6.56
CA SER A 194 2.96 -24.14 7.57
C SER A 194 2.44 -25.42 6.92
N GLU A 195 3.11 -26.55 7.11
CA GLU A 195 2.73 -27.88 6.59
C GLU A 195 1.37 -28.40 7.15
N SER A 196 0.62 -27.57 7.89
CA SER A 196 -0.57 -27.99 8.64
C SER A 196 -1.87 -28.07 7.83
N GLU A 197 -1.91 -27.64 6.57
CA GLU A 197 -3.13 -27.71 5.75
C GLU A 197 -3.27 -29.00 4.90
N THR A 198 -2.35 -29.96 5.01
CA THR A 198 -2.42 -31.23 4.24
C THR A 198 -2.98 -32.43 5.02
N GLN A 199 -3.54 -32.24 6.21
CA GLN A 199 -4.20 -33.31 6.95
C GLN A 199 -5.60 -32.89 7.41
N GLY A 200 -6.58 -33.06 6.51
CA GLY A 200 -7.97 -32.74 6.82
C GLY A 200 -8.96 -33.16 5.76
N SER A 201 -8.89 -34.41 5.26
CA SER A 201 -10.08 -35.19 4.87
C SER A 201 -9.66 -36.60 4.42
N LEU A 202 -9.60 -37.50 5.39
CA LEU A 202 -9.85 -38.92 5.19
C LEU A 202 -10.67 -39.34 6.42
N PHE A 203 -11.77 -40.04 6.15
CA PHE A 203 -12.87 -40.45 7.04
C PHE A 203 -14.05 -39.47 7.14
#